data_AF-A0A4R2FH06-F1
#
_entry.id   AF-A0A4R2FH06-F1
#
_cell.length_a   1.000
_cell.length_b   1.000
_cell.length_c   1.000
_cell.angle_alpha   90.00
_cell.angle_beta   90.00
_cell.angle_gamma   90.00
#
_symmetry.space_group_name_H-M   'P 1'
#
loop_
_entity.id
_entity.type
_entity.pdbx_description
1 polymer ?
#
loop_
_entity_poly.entity_id
_entity_poly.type
_entity_poly.pdbx_seq_one_letter_code
_entity_poly.pdbx_strand_id
1 'polypeptide(L)' 'MRDRKQHASVGNISASFGVSEWQPKDSTASLIERTDQLLYEAKRLGRNRVMPING' A
#
# COMPACT_ATOMS: atom_id res chain seq x y z
N MET A 1 13.07 3.27 40.98
CA MET A 1 12.06 3.89 40.11
C MET A 1 12.09 3.18 38.77
N ARG A 2 11.01 2.53 38.35
CA ARG A 2 10.88 1.90 37.02
C ARG A 2 9.96 2.77 36.19
N ASP A 3 10.48 3.40 35.14
CA ASP A 3 9.70 4.06 34.12
C ASP A 3 8.87 3.01 33.37
N ARG A 4 7.61 2.86 33.76
CA ARG A 4 6.62 2.10 33.00
C ARG A 4 6.09 3.03 31.91
N LYS A 5 6.83 3.19 30.82
CA LYS A 5 6.29 3.78 29.59
C LYS A 5 5.08 2.93 29.20
N GLN A 6 3.88 3.46 29.46
CA GLN A 6 2.65 2.80 29.07
C GLN A 6 2.69 2.64 27.56
N HIS A 7 2.67 1.40 27.08
CA HIS A 7 2.50 1.10 25.67
C HIS A 7 1.10 1.57 25.29
N ALA A 8 0.98 2.81 24.82
CA ALA A 8 -0.27 3.32 24.29
C ALA A 8 -0.68 2.38 23.16
N SER A 9 -1.86 1.76 23.29
CA SER A 9 -2.43 0.91 22.26
C SER A 9 -2.55 1.74 20.99
N VAL A 10 -1.76 1.43 19.97
CA VAL A 10 -1.93 2.02 18.65
C VAL A 10 -3.30 1.56 18.17
N GLY A 11 -4.18 2.52 17.84
CA GLY A 11 -5.54 2.21 17.38
C GLY A 11 -5.57 1.47 16.04
N ASN A 12 -6.73 1.43 15.39
CA ASN A 12 -6.86 0.75 14.10
C ASN A 12 -6.05 1.46 13.01
N ILE A 13 -5.05 0.77 12.47
CA ILE A 13 -4.28 1.21 11.30
C ILE A 13 -4.84 0.49 10.07
N SER A 14 -4.98 1.23 8.97
CA SER A 14 -5.27 0.66 7.65
C SER A 14 -4.11 0.92 6.69
N ALA A 15 -4.01 0.09 5.65
CA ALA A 15 -3.01 0.23 4.60
C ALA A 15 -3.70 0.17 3.23
N SER A 16 -3.00 0.63 2.20
CA SER A 16 -3.46 0.54 0.81
C SER A 16 -2.30 0.07 -0.05
N PHE A 17 -2.62 -0.66 -1.13
CA PHE A 17 -1.61 -1.32 -1.95
C PHE A 17 -1.93 -1.18 -3.43
N GLY A 18 -0.90 -1.04 -4.25
CA GLY A 18 -0.96 -1.31 -5.68
C GLY A 18 -0.26 -2.63 -5.94
N VAL A 19 -0.81 -3.44 -6.84
CA VAL A 19 -0.26 -4.75 -7.23
C VAL A 19 -0.23 -4.81 -8.75
N SER A 20 0.91 -5.14 -9.31
CA SER A 20 1.04 -5.24 -10.76
C SER A 20 1.85 -6.49 -11.14
N GLU A 21 1.41 -7.17 -12.20
CA GLU A 21 2.07 -8.37 -12.71
C GLU A 21 3.15 -7.99 -13.72
N TRP A 22 4.36 -8.54 -13.57
CA TRP A 22 5.47 -8.37 -14.51
C TRP A 22 5.10 -8.74 -15.95
N GLN A 23 5.44 -7.89 -16.90
CA GLN A 23 5.20 -8.12 -18.33
C GLN A 23 6.52 -8.33 -19.09
N PRO A 24 6.53 -9.03 -20.24
CA PRO A 24 7.76 -9.32 -21.02
C PRO A 24 8.58 -8.09 -21.47
N LYS A 25 7.99 -6.88 -21.40
CA LYS A 25 8.65 -5.62 -21.75
C LYS A 25 8.92 -4.72 -20.53
N ASP A 26 8.64 -5.21 -19.32
CA ASP A 26 8.89 -4.44 -18.12
C ASP A 26 10.39 -4.32 -17.86
N SER A 27 10.77 -3.14 -17.37
CA SER A 27 11.94 -2.97 -16.54
C SER A 27 11.50 -2.97 -15.07
N THR A 28 12.43 -3.13 -14.14
CA THR A 28 12.13 -2.96 -12.71
C THR A 28 11.50 -1.60 -12.42
N ALA A 29 11.95 -0.54 -13.10
CA ALA A 29 11.41 0.80 -12.95
C ALA A 29 9.96 0.90 -13.43
N SER A 30 9.63 0.34 -14.60
CA SER A 30 8.26 0.38 -15.13
C SER A 30 7.28 -0.45 -14.30
N LEU A 31 7.73 -1.58 -13.75
CA LEU A 31 6.93 -2.37 -12.82
C LEU A 31 6.62 -1.57 -11.55
N ILE A 32 7.64 -0.93 -10.96
CA ILE A 32 7.47 -0.12 -9.74
C ILE A 32 6.55 1.08 -10.02
N GLU A 33 6.75 1.78 -11.13
CA GLU A 33 5.93 2.93 -11.52
C GLU A 33 4.45 2.55 -11.65
N ARG A 34 4.15 1.46 -12.36
CA ARG A 34 2.77 0.96 -12.51
C ARG A 34 2.17 0.53 -11.16
N THR A 35 2.97 -0.10 -10.31
CA THR A 35 2.56 -0.47 -8.94
C THR A 35 2.24 0.76 -8.10
N ASP A 36 3.06 1.82 -8.19
CA ASP A 36 2.87 3.06 -7.44
C ASP A 36 1.64 3.83 -7.93
N GLN A 37 1.39 3.87 -9.24
CA GLN A 37 0.15 4.44 -9.81
C GLN A 37 -1.10 3.76 -9.24
N LEU A 38 -1.09 2.43 -9.12
CA LEU A 38 -2.20 1.67 -8.53
C LEU A 38 -2.33 1.94 -7.02
N LEU A 39 -1.22 2.04 -6.29
CA LEU A 39 -1.23 2.44 -4.88
C LEU A 39 -1.85 3.84 -4.71
N TYR A 40 -1.53 4.76 -5.60
CA TYR A 40 -2.08 6.10 -5.57
C TYR A 40 -3.58 6.10 -5.83
N GLU A 41 -4.06 5.31 -6.81
CA GLU A 41 -5.49 5.10 -7.04
C GLU A 41 -6.19 4.49 -5.81
N ALA A 42 -5.56 3.51 -5.13
CA ALA A 42 -6.09 2.92 -3.91
C ALA A 42 -6.32 3.99 -2.83
N LYS A 43 -5.35 4.89 -2.66
CA LYS A 43 -5.44 6.02 -1.73
C LYS A 43 -6.52 7.03 -2.14
N ARG A 44 -6.63 7.32 -3.44
CA ARG A 44 -7.59 8.28 -4.00
C ARG A 44 -9.04 7.81 -3.87
N LEU A 45 -9.29 6.52 -4.05
CA LEU A 45 -10.63 5.92 -3.99
C LEU A 45 -11.14 5.65 -2.56
N GLY A 46 -10.49 6.20 -1.54
CA GLY A 46 -10.93 6.09 -0.14
C GLY A 46 -10.03 5.25 0.76
N ARG A 47 -8.85 4.83 0.28
CA ARG A 47 -7.86 4.03 1.04
C ARG A 47 -8.42 2.65 1.42
N ASN A 48 -7.72 2.00 2.35
CA ASN A 48 -7.99 0.67 2.89
C ASN A 48 -8.37 -0.38 1.82
N ARG A 49 -7.62 -0.38 0.71
CA ARG A 49 -7.90 -1.25 -0.45
C ARG A 49 -6.66 -1.58 -1.27
N VAL A 50 -6.82 -2.55 -2.15
CA VAL A 50 -5.82 -2.96 -3.14
C VAL A 50 -6.31 -2.57 -4.53
N MET A 51 -5.41 -2.07 -5.37
CA MET A 51 -5.64 -1.86 -6.80
C MET A 51 -4.67 -2.71 -7.63
N PRO A 52 -5.06 -3.18 -8.82
CA PRO A 52 -6.35 -2.99 -9.45
C PRO A 52 -7.44 -3.79 -8.72
N ILE A 53 -8.68 -3.31 -8.79
CA ILE A 53 -9.84 -4.14 -8.44
C ILE A 53 -10.04 -5.04 -9.65
N ASN A 54 -9.77 -6.34 -9.49
CA ASN A 54 -10.07 -7.31 -10.53
C ASN A 54 -11.55 -7.15 -10.94
N GLY A 55 -11.79 -6.97 -12.23
CA GLY A 55 -13.13 -7.03 -12.82
C GLY A 55 -13.64 -8.46 -12.85
#